data_AF-A0A640KF17-F1
#
_entry.id   AF-A0A640KF17-F1
#
_cell.length_a   1.000
_cell.length_b   1.000
_cell.length_c   1.000
_cell.angle_alpha   90.00
_cell.angle_beta   90.00
_cell.angle_gamma   90.00
#
_symmetry.space_group_name_H-M   'P 1'
#
loop_
_entity.id
_entity.type
_entity.pdbx_description
1 polymer ?
#
loop_
_entity_poly.entity_id
_entity_poly.type
_entity_poly.pdbx_seq_one_letter_code
_entity_poly.pdbx_strand_id
1 'polypeptide(L)'
;MGRGFGRGAKSVAIVTHAQVRNAGKKTPKGLRGTRQRKRQKFLNRNSEQSQLEESLGLTKPEKHSPKNLAQEIASINFAHVVNRREKGLKHLRKQIMEAVKDVRRRHADKAQRKRKK
;
A
#
# COMPACT_ATOMS: atom_id res chain seq x y z
N MET A 1 -39.81 -12.96 -22.59
CA MET A 1 -39.76 -14.20 -21.79
C MET A 1 -39.72 -13.82 -20.31
N GLY A 2 -40.73 -14.27 -19.56
CA GLY A 2 -41.17 -13.66 -18.31
C GLY A 2 -40.30 -13.95 -17.08
N ARG A 3 -40.20 -12.94 -16.20
CA ARG A 3 -39.90 -13.18 -14.78
C ARG A 3 -41.23 -13.55 -14.12
N GLY A 4 -41.43 -14.85 -13.89
CA GLY A 4 -42.58 -15.38 -13.19
C GLY A 4 -42.65 -14.84 -11.76
N PHE A 5 -43.53 -13.88 -11.53
CA PHE A 5 -44.10 -13.68 -10.22
C PHE A 5 -45.18 -14.74 -10.03
N GLY A 6 -44.95 -15.62 -9.05
CA GLY A 6 -45.86 -16.71 -8.71
C GLY A 6 -47.28 -16.20 -8.49
N ARG A 7 -48.23 -17.00 -8.96
CA ARG A 7 -49.68 -16.79 -8.86
C ARG A 7 -50.08 -16.39 -7.43
N GLY A 8 -50.73 -15.23 -7.30
CA GLY A 8 -51.73 -15.03 -6.24
C GLY A 8 -51.50 -13.98 -5.15
N ALA A 9 -50.42 -13.19 -5.15
CA ALA A 9 -50.26 -12.12 -4.17
C ALA A 9 -50.29 -10.73 -4.81
N LYS A 10 -51.26 -9.89 -4.42
CA LYS A 10 -51.25 -8.44 -4.69
C LYS A 10 -50.09 -7.82 -3.89
N SER A 11 -48.87 -7.85 -4.42
CA SER A 11 -47.74 -7.16 -3.83
C SER A 11 -47.85 -5.66 -4.12
N VAL A 12 -48.35 -4.90 -3.15
CA VAL A 12 -48.16 -3.45 -3.12
C VAL A 12 -46.67 -3.22 -2.89
N ALA A 13 -45.94 -2.90 -3.95
CA ALA A 13 -44.54 -2.54 -3.86
C ALA A 13 -44.44 -1.16 -3.18
N ILE A 14 -44.18 -1.15 -1.87
CA ILE A 14 -43.67 0.04 -1.22
C ILE A 14 -42.30 0.29 -1.83
N VAL A 15 -42.18 1.40 -2.57
CA VAL A 15 -40.93 1.84 -3.17
C VAL A 15 -40.02 2.35 -2.05
N THR A 16 -39.32 1.45 -1.38
CA THR A 16 -38.17 1.80 -0.55
C THR A 16 -36.97 1.92 -1.47
N HIS A 17 -36.66 3.13 -1.94
CA HIS A 17 -35.41 3.40 -2.64
C HIS A 17 -34.24 3.25 -1.66
N ALA A 18 -33.73 2.03 -1.49
CA ALA A 18 -32.44 1.83 -0.86
C ALA A 18 -31.37 2.53 -1.72
N GLN A 19 -30.74 3.57 -1.16
CA GLN A 19 -29.56 4.21 -1.73
C GLN A 19 -28.40 3.20 -1.75
N VAL A 20 -28.36 2.35 -2.77
CA VAL A 20 -27.21 1.49 -3.02
C VAL A 20 -26.11 2.39 -3.58
N ARG A 21 -25.11 2.67 -2.73
CA ARG A 21 -23.84 3.32 -3.07
C ARG A 21 -23.25 2.69 -4.32
N ASN A 22 -23.34 3.41 -5.44
CA ASN A 22 -22.42 3.48 -6.59
C ASN A 22 -21.81 2.19 -7.21
N ALA A 23 -22.25 0.99 -6.87
CA ALA A 23 -21.82 -0.23 -7.54
C ALA A 23 -22.76 -0.53 -8.72
N GLY A 24 -22.37 -0.10 -9.93
CA GLY A 24 -22.99 -0.58 -11.18
C GLY A 24 -23.62 0.45 -12.11
N LYS A 25 -23.69 1.74 -11.73
CA LYS A 25 -24.18 2.78 -12.65
C LYS A 25 -23.11 3.09 -13.70
N LYS A 26 -23.25 2.53 -14.91
CA LYS A 26 -22.45 2.93 -16.08
C LYS A 26 -22.59 4.45 -16.25
N THR A 27 -21.47 5.17 -16.28
CA THR A 27 -21.49 6.62 -16.53
C THR A 27 -22.18 6.90 -17.87
N PRO A 28 -23.12 7.87 -17.94
CA PRO A 28 -23.84 8.20 -19.16
C PRO A 28 -22.90 8.49 -20.33
N LYS A 29 -23.31 8.15 -21.55
CA LYS A 29 -22.47 8.17 -22.77
C LYS A 29 -21.81 9.54 -23.04
N GLY A 30 -22.40 10.66 -22.58
CA GLY A 30 -21.84 12.02 -22.68
C GLY A 30 -20.94 12.49 -21.50
N LEU A 31 -20.96 11.78 -20.37
CA LEU A 31 -20.14 12.09 -19.20
C LEU A 31 -18.89 11.19 -19.08
N ARG A 32 -18.74 10.21 -19.98
CA ARG A 32 -17.56 9.33 -20.06
C ARG A 32 -16.29 10.12 -20.39
N GLY A 33 -16.36 11.09 -21.30
CA GLY A 33 -15.20 11.89 -21.74
C GLY A 33 -14.82 13.02 -20.77
N THR A 34 -15.79 13.68 -20.13
CA THR A 34 -15.52 14.78 -19.19
C THR A 34 -14.83 14.30 -17.92
N ARG A 35 -15.19 13.12 -17.40
CA ARG A 35 -14.52 12.51 -16.24
C ARG A 35 -13.09 12.08 -16.55
N GLN A 36 -12.85 11.53 -17.74
CA GLN A 36 -11.50 11.14 -18.19
C GLN A 36 -10.60 12.35 -18.44
N ARG A 37 -11.12 13.42 -19.08
CA ARG A 37 -10.39 14.69 -19.27
C ARG A 37 -10.01 15.36 -17.95
N LYS A 38 -10.93 15.41 -16.97
CA LYS A 38 -10.61 15.91 -15.62
C LYS A 38 -9.49 15.09 -14.98
N ARG A 39 -9.56 13.75 -15.06
CA ARG A 39 -8.52 12.86 -14.51
C ARG A 39 -7.15 13.06 -15.17
N GLN A 40 -7.09 13.20 -16.50
CA GLN A 40 -5.85 13.50 -17.22
C GLN A 40 -5.27 14.86 -16.81
N LYS A 41 -6.10 15.90 -16.67
CA LYS A 41 -5.64 17.23 -16.24
C LYS A 41 -4.98 17.20 -14.85
N PHE A 42 -5.52 16.40 -13.92
CA PHE A 42 -4.91 16.22 -12.60
C PHE A 42 -3.63 15.39 -12.62
N LEU A 43 -3.52 14.40 -13.52
CA LEU A 43 -2.28 13.63 -13.69
C LEU A 43 -1.16 14.48 -14.29
N ASN A 44 -1.47 15.32 -15.27
CA ASN A 44 -0.50 16.20 -15.94
C ASN A 44 -0.11 17.41 -15.06
N ARG A 45 -0.96 17.84 -14.12
CA ARG A 45 -0.59 18.89 -13.16
C ARG A 45 0.61 18.48 -12.29
N ASN A 46 0.74 17.19 -12.01
CA ASN A 46 1.86 16.67 -11.23
C ASN A 46 3.17 16.57 -12.05
N SER A 47 3.11 16.56 -13.39
CA SER A 47 4.34 16.54 -14.19
C SER A 47 5.04 17.89 -14.22
N GLU A 48 4.28 18.99 -14.31
CA GLU A 48 4.84 20.35 -14.23
C GLU A 48 5.43 20.61 -12.85
N GLN A 49 4.71 20.20 -11.79
CA GLN A 49 5.22 20.29 -10.42
C GLN A 49 6.49 19.45 -10.24
N SER A 50 6.54 18.23 -10.78
CA SER A 50 7.73 17.37 -10.71
C SER A 50 8.94 17.97 -11.45
N GLN A 51 8.72 18.62 -12.60
CA GLN A 51 9.79 19.29 -13.37
C GLN A 51 10.30 20.54 -12.64
N LEU A 52 9.41 21.28 -11.96
CA LEU A 52 9.79 22.40 -11.11
C LEU A 52 10.58 21.93 -9.88
N GLU A 53 10.14 20.85 -9.22
CA GLU A 53 10.85 20.23 -8.09
C GLU A 53 12.25 19.74 -8.50
N GLU A 54 12.37 19.15 -9.69
CA GLU A 54 13.65 18.73 -10.28
C GLU A 54 14.57 19.92 -10.59
N SER A 55 14.04 20.98 -11.19
CA SER A 55 14.78 22.21 -11.52
C SER A 55 15.24 22.99 -10.28
N LEU A 56 14.47 22.93 -9.19
CA LEU A 56 14.81 23.51 -7.89
C LEU A 56 15.76 22.63 -7.07
N GLY A 57 16.17 21.47 -7.58
CA GLY A 57 17.03 20.52 -6.88
C GLY A 57 16.35 19.86 -5.67
N LEU A 58 15.02 20.01 -5.52
CA LEU A 58 14.19 19.40 -4.47
C LEU A 58 13.87 17.94 -4.83
N THR A 59 14.87 17.22 -5.34
CA THR A 59 14.72 15.79 -5.62
C THR A 59 14.51 15.04 -4.31
N LYS A 60 13.53 14.14 -4.29
CA LYS A 60 13.34 13.25 -3.15
C LYS A 60 14.65 12.49 -2.95
N PRO A 61 15.20 12.43 -1.72
CA PRO A 61 16.46 11.75 -1.47
C PRO A 61 16.39 10.35 -2.08
N GLU A 62 17.40 10.01 -2.88
CA GLU A 62 17.47 8.72 -3.58
C GLU A 62 17.05 7.61 -2.62
N LYS A 63 16.09 6.80 -3.08
CA LYS A 63 15.63 5.64 -2.31
C LYS A 63 16.83 4.74 -2.09
N HIS A 64 17.35 4.82 -0.87
CA HIS A 64 18.45 4.10 -0.27
C HIS A 64 19.17 3.15 -1.22
N SER A 65 20.42 3.50 -1.54
CA SER A 65 21.38 2.57 -2.12
C SER A 65 21.30 1.21 -1.41
N PRO A 66 21.44 0.09 -2.13
CA PRO A 66 21.34 -1.22 -1.54
C PRO A 66 22.39 -1.35 -0.43
N LYS A 67 21.93 -1.35 0.82
CA LYS A 67 22.79 -1.48 1.98
C LYS A 67 23.45 -2.86 1.96
N ASN A 68 24.71 -2.91 2.35
CA ASN A 68 25.37 -4.18 2.60
C ASN A 68 24.76 -4.82 3.86
N LEU A 69 24.83 -6.15 4.00
CA LEU A 69 24.27 -6.90 5.14
C LEU A 69 24.74 -6.34 6.49
N ALA A 70 26.00 -5.93 6.58
CA ALA A 70 26.55 -5.32 7.80
C ALA A 70 25.89 -3.97 8.13
N GLN A 71 25.61 -3.15 7.12
CA GLN A 71 24.94 -1.85 7.29
C GLN A 71 23.46 -2.03 7.63
N GLU A 72 22.80 -3.05 7.08
CA GLU A 72 21.42 -3.39 7.45
C GLU A 72 21.35 -3.78 8.94
N ILE A 73 22.26 -4.63 9.42
CA ILE A 73 22.33 -5.02 10.83
C ILE A 73 22.62 -3.82 11.74
N ALA A 74 23.56 -2.95 11.36
CA ALA A 74 23.91 -1.76 12.14
C ALA A 74 22.76 -0.74 12.23
N SER A 75 21.85 -0.75 11.25
CA SER A 75 20.69 0.14 11.22
C SER A 75 19.49 -0.35 12.05
N ILE A 76 19.59 -1.52 12.71
CA ILE A 76 18.50 -2.02 13.55
C ILE A 76 18.45 -1.20 14.84
N ASN A 77 17.34 -0.48 15.03
CA ASN A 77 17.07 0.26 16.25
C ASN A 77 16.46 -0.66 17.31
N PHE A 78 17.02 -0.65 18.51
CA PHE A 78 16.48 -1.35 19.68
C PHE A 78 15.95 -0.36 20.71
N ALA A 79 15.05 -0.81 21.59
CA ALA A 79 14.51 0.03 22.63
C ALA A 79 15.63 0.55 23.56
N HIS A 80 15.73 1.87 23.70
CA HIS A 80 16.73 2.53 24.55
C HIS A 80 16.48 2.29 26.05
N VAL A 81 15.22 2.07 26.45
CA VAL A 81 14.84 1.84 27.84
C VAL A 81 14.70 0.35 28.10
N VAL A 82 15.77 -0.24 28.62
CA VAL A 82 15.75 -1.62 29.11
C VAL A 82 15.73 -1.57 30.62
N ASN A 83 14.71 -2.20 31.22
CA ASN A 83 14.65 -2.31 32.67
C ASN A 83 15.92 -3.04 33.13
N ARG A 84 16.80 -2.37 33.90
CA ARG A 84 18.18 -2.83 34.21
C ARG A 84 18.27 -4.15 35.00
N ARG A 85 17.12 -4.72 35.37
CA ARG A 85 17.02 -6.07 35.93
C ARG A 85 17.55 -7.10 34.93
N GLU A 86 18.18 -8.17 35.41
CA GLU A 86 18.76 -9.23 34.56
C GLU A 86 17.80 -9.77 33.50
N LYS A 87 16.50 -9.88 33.85
CA LYS A 87 15.46 -10.31 32.92
C LYS A 87 15.37 -9.36 31.72
N GLY A 88 15.44 -8.04 31.91
CA GLY A 88 15.36 -7.06 30.82
C GLY A 88 16.50 -7.20 29.81
N LEU A 89 17.73 -7.39 30.29
CA LEU A 89 18.91 -7.59 29.43
C LEU A 89 18.85 -8.92 28.65
N LYS A 90 18.35 -10.00 29.28
CA LYS A 90 18.14 -11.28 28.57
C LYS A 90 17.10 -11.15 27.45
N HIS A 91 16.01 -10.41 27.67
CA HIS A 91 14.99 -10.16 26.64
C HIS A 91 15.54 -9.29 25.50
N LEU A 92 16.29 -8.23 25.81
CA LEU A 92 16.96 -7.40 24.81
C LEU A 92 17.92 -8.25 23.95
N ARG A 93 18.76 -9.09 24.58
CA ARG A 93 19.66 -9.99 23.86
C ARG A 93 18.90 -10.91 22.91
N LYS A 94 17.76 -11.47 23.35
CA LYS A 94 16.91 -12.30 22.50
C LYS A 94 16.39 -11.54 21.29
N GLN A 95 15.87 -10.33 21.50
CA GLN A 95 15.38 -9.44 20.43
C GLN A 95 16.48 -9.10 19.42
N ILE A 96 17.69 -8.78 19.89
CA ILE A 96 18.85 -8.52 19.03
C ILE A 96 19.17 -9.75 18.17
N MET A 97 19.26 -10.94 18.79
CA MET A 97 19.59 -12.16 18.06
C MET A 97 18.52 -12.53 17.03
N GLU A 98 17.24 -12.39 17.38
CA GLU A 98 16.12 -12.66 16.46
C GLU A 98 16.14 -11.71 15.27
N ALA A 99 16.27 -10.40 15.51
CA ALA A 99 16.34 -9.40 14.44
C ALA A 99 17.52 -9.64 13.49
N VAL A 100 18.70 -9.96 14.03
CA VAL A 100 19.89 -10.27 13.21
C VAL A 100 19.68 -11.55 12.39
N LYS A 101 19.10 -12.60 12.98
CA LYS A 101 18.80 -13.85 12.26
C LYS A 101 17.82 -13.61 11.11
N ASP A 102 16.80 -12.79 11.33
CA ASP A 102 15.80 -12.47 10.30
C ASP A 102 16.41 -11.71 9.13
N VAL A 103 17.27 -10.72 9.40
CA VAL A 103 18.00 -10.00 8.34
C VAL A 103 18.88 -10.96 7.54
N ARG A 104 19.65 -11.82 8.20
CA ARG A 104 20.51 -12.82 7.54
C ARG A 104 19.70 -13.79 6.67
N ARG A 105 18.54 -14.27 7.16
CA ARG A 105 17.63 -15.14 6.39
C ARG A 105 17.12 -14.45 5.13
N ARG A 106 16.59 -13.22 5.26
CA ARG A 106 16.10 -12.45 4.09
C ARG A 106 17.21 -12.21 3.06
N HIS A 107 18.42 -11.93 3.52
CA HIS A 107 19.57 -11.74 2.62
C HIS A 107 19.94 -13.03 1.89
N ALA A 108 19.96 -14.17 2.58
CA ALA A 108 20.20 -15.48 1.98
C ALA A 108 19.09 -15.85 0.97
N ASP A 109 17.82 -15.64 1.32
CA ASP A 109 16.68 -15.90 0.43
C ASP A 109 16.76 -15.03 -0.84
N LYS A 110 17.16 -13.76 -0.70
CA LYS A 110 17.38 -12.86 -1.83
C LYS A 110 18.52 -13.35 -2.73
N ALA A 111 19.62 -13.83 -2.16
CA ALA A 111 20.73 -14.41 -2.90
C ALA A 111 20.31 -15.69 -3.65
N GLN A 112 19.53 -16.57 -3.01
CA GLN A 112 19.00 -17.79 -3.63
C GLN A 112 18.03 -17.48 -4.77
N ARG A 113 17.14 -16.50 -4.60
CA ARG A 113 16.23 -16.06 -5.68
C ARG A 113 16.97 -15.50 -6.88
N LYS A 114 18.08 -14.79 -6.68
CA LYS A 114 18.92 -14.31 -7.78
C LYS A 114 19.61 -15.44 -8.53
N ARG A 115 20.00 -16.53 -7.84
CA ARG A 115 20.65 -17.70 -8.46
C ARG A 115 19.69 -18.55 -9.29
N LYS A 116 18.40 -18.57 -8.94
CA LYS A 116 17.36 -19.34 -9.63
C LYS A 116 16.75 -18.63 -10.85
N LYS A 117 17.12 -17.37 -11.07
CA LYS A 117 16.61 -16.54 -12.15
C LYS A 117 17.67 -16.43 -13.23
#